data_AF-A0A536YCY8-F1
#
_entry.id   AF-A0A536YCY8-F1
#
_cell.length_a   1.000
_cell.length_b   1.000
_cell.length_c   1.000
_cell.angle_alpha   90.00
_cell.angle_beta   90.00
_cell.angle_gamma   90.00
#
_symmetry.space_group_name_H-M   'P 1'
#
loop_
_entity.id
_entity.type
_entity.pdbx_description
1 polymer ?
#
loop_
_entity_poly.entity_id
_entity_poly.type
_entity_poly.pdbx_seq_one_letter_code
_entity_poly.pdbx_strand_id
1 'polypeptide(L)'
;MTYYLHRAVAIALCALAAGCASMSENQCRATNWYNQGENDGLLGLQARIDQYAYQCAKYQIQPAEKDYLAGWAYGYSEHNTRVSGSKM
;
A
#
# COMPACT_ATOMS: atom_id res chain seq x y z
N MET A 1 -7.89 -31.07 25.81
CA MET A 1 -8.84 -29.94 25.87
C MET A 1 -8.14 -28.59 25.65
N THR A 2 -7.11 -28.28 26.42
CA THR A 2 -6.36 -27.01 26.36
C THR A 2 -5.72 -26.73 24.99
N TYR A 3 -5.17 -27.73 24.31
CA TYR A 3 -4.52 -27.59 22.99
C TYR A 3 -5.47 -27.08 21.88
N TYR A 4 -6.74 -27.48 21.93
CA TYR A 4 -7.77 -27.03 20.97
C TYR A 4 -8.20 -25.59 21.25
N LEU A 5 -8.30 -25.21 22.53
CA LEU A 5 -8.56 -23.82 22.93
C LEU A 5 -7.42 -22.88 22.52
N HIS A 6 -6.16 -23.29 22.69
CA HIS A 6 -5.00 -22.48 22.27
C HIS A 6 -4.95 -22.31 20.75
N ARG A 7 -5.25 -23.38 20.00
CA ARG A 7 -5.34 -23.32 18.53
C ARG A 7 -6.46 -22.40 18.05
N ALA A 8 -7.63 -22.46 18.68
CA ALA A 8 -8.75 -21.59 18.34
C ALA A 8 -8.43 -20.11 18.61
N VAL A 9 -7.76 -19.82 19.73
CA VAL A 9 -7.30 -18.46 20.07
C VAL A 9 -6.28 -17.94 19.06
N ALA A 10 -5.31 -18.76 18.65
CA ALA A 10 -4.31 -18.38 17.66
C ALA A 10 -4.94 -18.07 16.29
N ILE A 11 -5.91 -18.87 15.84
CA ILE A 11 -6.63 -18.64 14.57
C ILE A 11 -7.45 -17.34 14.62
N ALA A 12 -8.14 -17.08 15.73
CA ALA A 12 -8.91 -15.86 15.91
C ALA A 12 -8.02 -14.58 15.91
N LEU A 13 -6.83 -14.65 16.52
CA LEU A 13 -5.84 -13.57 16.51
C LEU A 13 -5.32 -13.27 15.10
N CYS A 14 -5.03 -14.30 14.28
CA CYS A 14 -4.60 -14.10 12.90
C CYS A 14 -5.70 -13.47 12.02
N ALA A 15 -6.98 -13.81 12.26
CA ALA A 15 -8.10 -13.24 11.50
C ALA A 15 -8.31 -11.74 11.78
N LEU A 16 -7.99 -11.27 12.98
CA LEU A 16 -8.10 -9.85 13.36
C LEU A 16 -7.01 -8.96 12.72
N ALA A 17 -5.87 -9.54 12.32
CA ALA A 17 -4.78 -8.81 11.67
C ALA A 17 -5.02 -8.56 10.16
N ALA A 18 -6.10 -9.13 9.59
CA ALA A 18 -6.47 -8.92 8.18
C ALA A 18 -7.30 -7.63 7.94
N GLY A 19 -7.39 -6.72 8.92
CA GLY A 19 -8.02 -5.43 8.73
C GLY A 19 -7.33 -4.60 7.64
N CYS A 20 -8.10 -3.82 6.86
CA CYS A 20 -7.57 -2.90 5.86
C CYS A 20 -6.50 -2.00 6.51
N ALA A 21 -5.24 -2.27 6.21
CA ALA A 21 -4.11 -1.55 6.77
C ALA A 21 -4.16 -0.10 6.27
N SER A 22 -4.65 0.81 7.13
CA SER A 22 -4.57 2.24 6.91
C SER A 22 -3.16 2.72 7.27
N MET A 23 -2.62 3.71 6.54
CA MET A 23 -1.38 4.37 6.93
C MET A 23 -1.50 4.94 8.34
N SER A 24 -0.51 4.61 9.17
CA SER A 24 -0.25 5.26 10.45
C SER A 24 0.24 6.69 10.25
N GLU A 25 0.18 7.51 11.30
CA GLU A 25 0.70 8.88 11.25
C GLU A 25 2.18 8.92 10.85
N ASN A 26 2.99 8.04 11.45
CA ASN A 26 4.42 7.98 11.15
C ASN A 26 4.67 7.63 9.68
N GLN A 27 3.88 6.71 9.11
CA GLN A 27 3.96 6.42 7.69
C GLN A 27 3.60 7.67 6.87
N CYS A 28 2.49 8.35 7.15
CA CYS A 28 2.11 9.57 6.43
C CYS A 28 3.22 10.63 6.46
N ARG A 29 3.93 10.77 7.58
CA ARG A 29 4.96 11.80 7.79
C ARG A 29 6.31 11.43 7.18
N ALA A 30 6.71 10.17 7.27
CA ALA A 30 8.05 9.71 6.88
C ALA A 30 8.10 9.12 5.46
N THR A 31 6.96 8.96 4.80
CA THR A 31 6.90 8.36 3.45
C THR A 31 7.60 9.22 2.42
N ASN A 32 8.51 8.60 1.66
CA ASN A 32 8.94 9.14 0.38
C ASN A 32 7.85 8.85 -0.66
N TRP A 33 7.10 9.90 -1.03
CA TRP A 33 5.93 9.77 -1.89
C TRP A 33 6.26 9.29 -3.30
N TYR A 34 7.41 9.68 -3.86
CA TYR A 34 7.88 9.15 -5.15
C TYR A 34 8.05 7.64 -5.09
N ASN A 35 8.81 7.14 -4.10
CA ASN A 35 9.04 5.71 -3.94
C ASN A 35 7.73 4.93 -3.68
N GLN A 36 6.80 5.52 -2.92
CA GLN A 36 5.49 4.91 -2.70
C GLN A 36 4.70 4.78 -4.01
N GLY A 37 4.71 5.82 -4.84
CA GLY A 37 4.09 5.82 -6.17
C GLY A 37 4.74 4.78 -7.09
N GLU A 38 6.07 4.78 -7.17
CA GLU A 38 6.85 3.83 -7.96
C GLU A 38 6.50 2.38 -7.61
N ASN A 39 6.48 2.05 -6.32
CA ASN A 39 6.12 0.71 -5.86
C ASN A 39 4.68 0.32 -6.26
N ASP A 40 3.71 1.23 -6.09
CA ASP A 40 2.33 1.00 -6.51
C ASP A 40 2.24 0.75 -8.03
N GLY A 41 2.95 1.56 -8.82
CA GLY A 41 3.01 1.45 -10.27
C GLY A 41 3.65 0.13 -10.73
N LEU A 42 4.77 -0.28 -10.12
CA LEU A 42 5.46 -1.55 -10.43
C LEU A 42 4.57 -2.78 -10.18
N LEU A 43 3.72 -2.70 -9.14
CA LEU A 43 2.73 -3.71 -8.83
C LEU A 43 1.54 -3.72 -9.81
N GLY A 44 1.47 -2.77 -10.75
CA GLY A 44 0.36 -2.63 -11.69
C GLY A 44 -0.92 -2.09 -11.03
N LEU A 45 -0.81 -1.49 -9.85
CA LEU A 45 -1.96 -0.92 -9.15
C LEU A 45 -2.36 0.41 -9.79
N GLN A 46 -3.66 0.70 -9.78
CA GLN A 46 -4.14 2.04 -10.10
C GLN A 46 -3.57 3.05 -9.08
N ALA A 47 -3.31 4.29 -9.51
CA ALA A 47 -2.89 5.36 -8.61
C ALA A 47 -3.88 5.52 -7.44
N ARG A 48 -3.35 5.63 -6.22
CA ARG A 48 -4.10 5.65 -4.95
C ARG A 48 -3.95 6.94 -4.17
N ILE A 49 -3.53 8.03 -4.82
CA ILE A 49 -3.22 9.29 -4.14
C ILE A 49 -4.39 9.82 -3.31
N ASP A 50 -5.62 9.71 -3.82
CA ASP A 50 -6.83 10.12 -3.10
C ASP A 50 -7.06 9.30 -1.82
N GLN A 51 -6.75 8.00 -1.88
CA GLN A 51 -6.84 7.11 -0.72
C GLN A 51 -5.80 7.49 0.35
N TYR A 52 -4.58 7.85 -0.06
CA TYR A 52 -3.55 8.32 0.85
C TYR A 52 -3.89 9.70 1.43
N ALA A 53 -4.42 10.61 0.63
CA ALA A 53 -4.89 11.92 1.07
C ALA A 53 -5.98 11.78 2.13
N TYR A 54 -6.99 10.94 1.89
CA TYR A 54 -8.04 10.63 2.86
C TYR A 54 -7.48 10.05 4.17
N GLN A 55 -6.56 9.09 4.08
CA GLN A 55 -5.99 8.44 5.25
C GLN A 55 -5.06 9.35 6.06
N CYS A 56 -4.31 10.24 5.42
CA CYS A 56 -3.38 11.14 6.10
C CYS A 56 -4.05 12.43 6.60
N ALA A 57 -5.23 12.78 6.08
CA ALA A 57 -6.00 13.94 6.50
C ALA A 57 -6.34 13.94 8.00
N LYS A 58 -6.61 12.75 8.61
CA LYS A 58 -6.86 12.62 10.07
C LYS A 58 -5.68 13.09 10.93
N TYR A 59 -4.47 13.13 10.36
CA TYR A 59 -3.25 13.60 11.00
C TYR A 59 -2.81 14.99 10.50
N GLN A 60 -3.66 15.65 9.71
CA GLN A 60 -3.37 16.94 9.06
C GLN A 60 -2.12 16.90 8.17
N ILE A 61 -1.82 15.73 7.58
CA ILE A 61 -0.71 15.54 6.65
C ILE A 61 -1.26 15.43 5.24
N GLN A 62 -0.70 16.22 4.32
CA GLN A 62 -1.00 16.14 2.89
C GLN A 62 0.13 15.39 2.18
N PRO A 63 -0.16 14.29 1.46
CA PRO A 63 0.81 13.64 0.59
C PRO A 63 1.37 14.57 -0.48
N ALA A 64 2.63 14.37 -0.88
CA ALA A 64 3.20 15.08 -2.02
C ALA A 64 2.68 14.45 -3.33
N GLU A 65 1.49 14.87 -3.77
CA GLU A 65 0.79 14.30 -4.92
C GLU A 65 1.62 14.26 -6.20
N LYS A 66 2.33 15.36 -6.53
CA LYS A 66 3.16 15.40 -7.74
C LYS A 66 4.24 14.31 -7.71
N ASP A 67 4.86 14.10 -6.54
CA ASP A 67 5.98 13.18 -6.40
C ASP A 67 5.46 11.74 -6.48
N TYR A 68 4.34 11.46 -5.82
CA TYR A 68 3.63 10.19 -5.92
C TYR A 68 3.25 9.85 -7.37
N LEU A 69 2.60 10.78 -8.08
CA LEU A 69 2.16 10.53 -9.46
C LEU A 69 3.35 10.37 -10.42
N ALA A 70 4.45 11.10 -10.21
CA ALA A 70 5.68 10.93 -10.98
C ALA A 70 6.28 9.52 -10.79
N GLY A 71 6.40 9.06 -9.55
CA GLY A 71 6.86 7.71 -9.25
C GLY A 71 5.92 6.65 -9.82
N TRP A 72 4.61 6.82 -9.65
CA TRP A 72 3.59 5.90 -10.17
C TRP A 72 3.65 5.76 -11.68
N ALA A 73 3.77 6.87 -12.42
CA ALA A 73 3.87 6.84 -13.87
C ALA A 73 5.12 6.06 -14.34
N TYR A 74 6.25 6.25 -13.67
CA TYR A 74 7.47 5.49 -13.94
C TYR A 74 7.26 3.99 -13.66
N GLY A 75 6.81 3.63 -12.46
CA GLY A 75 6.62 2.22 -12.06
C GLY A 75 5.60 1.50 -12.94
N TYR A 76 4.51 2.16 -13.33
CA TYR A 76 3.47 1.57 -14.16
C TYR A 76 3.93 1.37 -15.62
N SER A 77 4.76 2.27 -16.15
CA SER A 77 5.44 2.07 -17.44
C SER A 77 6.32 0.82 -17.42
N GLU A 78 7.11 0.64 -16.36
CA GLU A 78 7.94 -0.55 -16.18
C GLU A 78 7.13 -1.84 -16.05
N HIS A 79 6.02 -1.80 -15.31
CA HIS A 79 5.08 -2.91 -15.23
C HIS A 79 4.59 -3.32 -16.63
N ASN A 80 4.13 -2.36 -17.43
CA ASN A 80 3.63 -2.60 -18.78
C ASN A 80 4.69 -3.24 -19.69
N THR A 81 5.95 -2.81 -19.59
CA THR A 81 7.07 -3.42 -20.33
C THR A 81 7.25 -4.90 -19.95
N ARG A 82 7.25 -5.21 -18.65
CA ARG A 82 7.44 -6.57 -18.14
C ARG A 82 6.31 -7.51 -18.55
N VAL A 83 5.06 -7.08 -18.41
CA VAL A 83 3.90 -7.92 -18.74
C VAL A 83 3.67 -8.04 -20.25
N SER A 84 4.07 -7.04 -21.05
CA SER A 84 4.04 -7.13 -22.52
C SER A 84 5.08 -8.13 -23.03
N GLY A 85 6.29 -8.15 -22.44
CA GLY A 85 7.33 -9.13 -22.76
C GLY A 85 6.95 -10.57 -22.39
N SER A 86 6.14 -10.76 -21.34
CA SER A 86 5.69 -12.08 -20.90
C SER A 86 4.66 -12.76 -21.82
N LYS A 87 4.13 -12.05 -22.82
CA LYS A 87 3.13 -12.59 -23.77
C LYS A 87 3.75 -13.18 -25.05
N MET A 88 5.07 -13.21 -25.14
CA MET A 88 5.83 -13.71 -26.30
C MET A 88 6.19 -15.19 -26.16
#